data_AF-A0A653WVT9-F1
#
_entry.id   AF-A0A653WVT9-F1
#
_cell.length_a   1.000
_cell.length_b   1.000
_cell.length_c   1.000
_cell.angle_alpha   90.00
_cell.angle_beta   90.00
_cell.angle_gamma   90.00
#
_symmetry.space_group_name_H-M   'P 1'
#
loop_
_entity.id
_entity.type
_entity.pdbx_description
1 polymer ?
#
loop_
_entity_poly.entity_id
_entity_poly.type
_entity_poly.pdbx_seq_one_letter_code
_entity_poly.pdbx_strand_id
1 'polypeptide(L)'
;MCRVAGEGRRSEADYDHIVEADSLPRPRSGDTWTRERGYAVKVTDDDWLFFANLAAAYTFGRAGHMSARSTSWSVREAVDEIKFDELTGREVRTLHLLFGADHANRSAASDRELLTSFVAGASDGPASPLFS
;
A
#
# COMPACT_ATOMS: atom_id res chain seq x y z
N MET A 1 13.61 -5.48 19.02
CA MET A 1 12.61 -6.29 19.74
C MET A 1 11.43 -6.43 18.77
N CYS A 2 11.33 -7.52 18.01
CA CYS A 2 10.22 -7.74 17.07
C CYS A 2 8.97 -8.13 17.87
N ARG A 3 7.91 -7.35 17.80
CA ARG A 3 6.59 -7.78 18.28
C ARG A 3 5.88 -8.45 17.10
N VAL A 4 5.71 -9.77 17.21
CA VAL A 4 4.79 -10.51 16.35
C VAL A 4 3.39 -10.27 16.93
N ALA A 5 2.56 -9.55 16.19
CA ALA A 5 1.15 -9.37 16.56
C ALA A 5 0.38 -10.68 16.33
N GLY A 6 -0.59 -10.94 17.21
CA GLY A 6 -1.21 -12.25 17.43
C GLY A 6 -1.99 -12.85 16.26
N GLU A 7 -2.30 -14.13 16.46
CA GLU A 7 -3.02 -15.01 15.53
C GLU A 7 -4.35 -14.42 15.03
N GLY A 8 -4.50 -14.40 13.70
CA GLY A 8 -5.67 -15.01 13.07
C GLY A 8 -6.89 -14.14 12.76
N ARG A 9 -6.73 -12.87 12.41
CA ARG A 9 -7.68 -12.21 11.48
C ARG A 9 -6.93 -12.02 10.17
N ARG A 10 -7.30 -12.79 9.13
CA ARG A 10 -6.82 -12.50 7.77
C ARG A 10 -7.22 -11.06 7.50
N SER A 11 -6.24 -10.21 7.23
CA SER A 11 -6.53 -8.90 6.63
C SER A 11 -7.38 -9.17 5.39
N GLU A 12 -8.43 -8.38 5.20
CA GLU A 12 -9.29 -8.42 4.01
C GLU A 12 -8.47 -8.12 2.72
N ALA A 13 -7.24 -7.61 2.88
CA ALA A 13 -6.27 -7.37 1.82
C ALA A 13 -5.37 -8.58 1.44
N ASP A 14 -5.70 -9.80 1.89
CA ASP A 14 -5.05 -11.07 1.51
C ASP A 14 -3.56 -11.24 1.93
N TYR A 15 -3.08 -10.50 2.94
CA TYR A 15 -1.72 -10.71 3.46
C TYR A 15 -1.67 -11.84 4.49
N ASP A 16 -0.70 -12.75 4.35
CA ASP A 16 -0.37 -13.72 5.40
C ASP A 16 0.33 -13.03 6.57
N HIS A 17 1.15 -12.02 6.26
CA HIS A 17 1.93 -11.26 7.25
C HIS A 17 1.97 -9.77 6.93
N ILE A 18 1.89 -8.94 7.97
CA ILE A 18 2.18 -7.51 7.91
C ILE A 18 3.28 -7.23 8.93
N VAL A 19 4.41 -6.71 8.46
CA VAL A 19 5.62 -6.52 9.26
C VAL A 19 6.05 -5.06 9.19
N GLU A 20 6.16 -4.41 10.34
CA GLU A 20 6.72 -3.07 10.44
C GLU A 20 8.21 -3.14 10.79
N ALA A 21 9.05 -2.38 10.09
CA ALA A 21 10.50 -2.41 10.26
C ALA A 21 11.15 -1.04 9.99
N ASP A 22 12.34 -0.81 10.57
CA ASP A 22 13.13 0.42 10.39
C ASP A 22 13.73 0.56 8.98
N SER A 23 13.71 -0.51 8.19
CA SER A 23 14.18 -0.49 6.80
C SER A 23 13.37 -1.47 5.95
N LEU A 24 13.19 -1.09 4.68
CA LEU A 24 12.48 -1.94 3.72
C LEU A 24 13.43 -2.88 2.99
N PRO A 25 13.00 -4.13 2.71
CA PRO A 25 13.79 -5.05 1.90
C PRO A 25 14.08 -4.47 0.51
N ARG A 26 15.14 -4.98 -0.13
CA ARG A 26 15.51 -4.53 -1.48
C ARG A 26 14.55 -5.10 -2.51
N PRO A 27 14.23 -4.35 -3.58
CA PRO A 27 13.45 -4.87 -4.70
C PRO A 27 14.07 -6.14 -5.29
N ARG A 28 13.23 -7.05 -5.75
CA ARG A 28 13.63 -8.32 -6.36
C ARG A 28 12.54 -8.78 -7.31
N SER A 29 12.92 -9.30 -8.46
CA SER A 29 12.01 -9.99 -9.37
C SER A 29 12.64 -11.33 -9.75
N GLY A 30 11.89 -12.41 -9.59
CA GLY A 30 12.31 -13.77 -9.93
C GLY A 30 11.15 -14.75 -9.81
N ASP A 31 11.34 -15.95 -10.35
CA ASP A 31 10.25 -16.91 -10.60
C ASP A 31 9.51 -17.38 -9.34
N THR A 32 10.23 -17.50 -8.21
CA THR A 32 9.66 -17.94 -6.92
C THR A 32 9.54 -16.81 -5.91
N TRP A 33 9.96 -15.59 -6.28
CA TRP A 33 10.08 -14.48 -5.34
C TRP A 33 10.03 -13.13 -6.03
N THR A 34 8.99 -12.35 -5.71
CA THR A 34 8.86 -10.95 -6.10
C THR A 34 8.81 -10.04 -4.86
N ARG A 35 9.47 -8.89 -4.96
CA ARG A 35 9.44 -7.77 -4.01
C ARG A 35 9.31 -6.48 -4.76
N GLU A 36 8.18 -5.81 -4.57
CA GLU A 36 7.87 -4.54 -5.22
C GLU A 36 7.83 -3.42 -4.19
N ARG A 37 8.52 -2.30 -4.48
CA ARG A 37 8.44 -1.09 -3.64
C ARG A 37 7.22 -0.28 -4.01
N GLY A 38 6.60 0.30 -3.00
CA GLY A 38 5.45 1.17 -3.18
C GLY A 38 5.00 1.77 -1.86
N TYR A 39 3.70 1.86 -1.69
CA TYR A 39 3.06 2.52 -0.57
C TYR A 39 1.88 1.70 -0.08
N ALA A 40 1.72 1.61 1.23
CA ALA A 40 0.60 0.98 1.87
C ALA A 40 -0.34 2.05 2.44
N VAL A 41 -1.64 1.86 2.29
CA VAL A 41 -2.68 2.77 2.77
C VAL A 41 -3.55 2.07 3.80
N LYS A 42 -3.80 2.73 4.92
CA LYS A 42 -4.77 2.31 5.94
C LYS A 42 -5.82 3.39 6.13
N VAL A 43 -7.08 3.05 5.91
CA VAL A 43 -8.22 3.99 6.07
C VAL A 43 -9.03 3.67 7.32
N THR A 44 -9.24 2.39 7.61
CA THR A 44 -9.92 1.86 8.80
C THR A 44 -8.98 0.92 9.54
N ASP A 45 -9.34 0.51 10.75
CA ASP A 45 -8.40 -0.12 11.68
C ASP A 45 -7.84 -1.49 11.26
N ASP A 46 -8.42 -2.15 10.27
CA ASP A 46 -8.12 -3.57 10.02
C ASP A 46 -7.31 -3.86 8.75
N ASP A 47 -7.18 -2.94 7.78
CA ASP A 47 -6.60 -3.28 6.47
C ASP A 47 -5.61 -2.28 5.88
N TRP A 48 -4.50 -2.83 5.40
CA TRP A 48 -3.51 -2.13 4.58
C TRP A 48 -3.65 -2.55 3.13
N LEU A 49 -3.70 -1.58 2.22
CA LEU A 49 -3.74 -1.83 0.77
C LEU A 49 -2.47 -1.31 0.12
N PHE A 50 -1.84 -2.12 -0.73
CA PHE A 50 -0.61 -1.76 -1.43
C PHE A 50 -0.89 -1.06 -2.76
N PHE A 51 -0.07 -0.06 -3.06
CA PHE A 51 -0.07 0.69 -4.30
C PHE A 51 1.38 0.91 -4.74
N ALA A 52 1.69 0.62 -6.01
CA ALA A 52 3.01 0.88 -6.58
C ALA A 52 3.37 2.40 -6.66
N ASN A 53 2.36 3.28 -6.59
CA ASN A 53 2.51 4.72 -6.78
C ASN A 53 1.91 5.52 -5.62
N LEU A 54 2.66 6.50 -5.11
CA LEU A 54 2.25 7.37 -4.01
C LEU A 54 0.98 8.18 -4.31
N ALA A 55 0.86 8.73 -5.52
CA ALA A 55 -0.27 9.56 -5.91
C ALA A 55 -1.58 8.75 -5.89
N ALA A 56 -1.54 7.50 -6.35
CA ALA A 56 -2.68 6.58 -6.28
C ALA A 56 -3.01 6.22 -4.82
N ALA A 57 -1.99 5.86 -4.03
CA ALA A 57 -2.12 5.53 -2.61
C ALA A 57 -2.78 6.68 -1.82
N TYR A 58 -2.25 7.89 -2.00
CA TYR A 58 -2.73 9.09 -1.33
C TYR A 58 -4.16 9.43 -1.76
N THR A 59 -4.46 9.37 -3.06
CA THR A 59 -5.80 9.68 -3.58
C THR A 59 -6.83 8.70 -3.04
N PHE A 60 -6.53 7.40 -3.05
CA PHE A 60 -7.38 6.37 -2.48
C PHE A 60 -7.62 6.59 -0.98
N GLY A 61 -6.54 6.78 -0.21
CA GLY A 61 -6.64 6.97 1.23
C GLY A 61 -7.45 8.21 1.61
N ARG A 62 -7.27 9.32 0.88
CA ARG A 62 -8.02 10.56 1.09
C ARG A 62 -9.51 10.37 0.76
N ALA A 63 -9.83 9.73 -0.36
CA ALA A 63 -11.21 9.44 -0.75
C ALA A 63 -11.89 8.50 0.27
N GLY A 64 -11.16 7.46 0.70
CA GLY A 64 -11.62 6.52 1.73
C GLY A 64 -11.86 7.21 3.07
N HIS A 65 -10.92 8.02 3.53
CA HIS A 65 -11.04 8.80 4.77
C HIS A 65 -12.27 9.71 4.76
N MET A 66 -12.48 10.46 3.67
CA MET A 66 -13.65 11.32 3.48
C MET A 66 -14.97 10.51 3.46
N SER A 67 -14.98 9.36 2.81
CA SER A 67 -16.19 8.53 2.63
C SER A 67 -16.57 7.79 3.90
N ALA A 68 -15.59 7.19 4.57
CA ALA A 68 -15.77 6.44 5.82
C ALA A 68 -15.96 7.36 7.04
N ARG A 69 -15.74 8.67 6.88
CA ARG A 69 -15.67 9.64 8.00
C ARG A 69 -14.70 9.16 9.08
N SER A 70 -13.61 8.54 8.65
CA SER A 70 -12.61 8.01 9.57
C SER A 70 -11.96 9.16 10.34
N THR A 71 -11.56 8.93 11.58
CA THR A 71 -10.85 9.93 12.38
C THR A 71 -9.37 10.01 12.03
N SER A 72 -8.84 8.98 11.36
CA SER A 72 -7.44 8.91 10.94
C SER A 72 -7.30 8.10 9.64
N TRP A 73 -6.18 8.28 8.95
CA TRP A 73 -5.76 7.44 7.84
C TRP A 73 -4.24 7.54 7.74
N SER A 74 -3.61 6.59 7.05
CA SER A 74 -2.16 6.50 6.96
C SER A 74 -1.73 6.10 5.55
N VAL A 75 -0.63 6.67 5.08
CA VAL A 75 0.03 6.28 3.83
C VAL A 75 1.52 6.13 4.11
N ARG A 76 2.04 4.91 4.07
CA ARG A 76 3.42 4.61 4.43
C ARG A 76 4.17 4.00 3.27
N GLU A 77 5.48 4.22 3.19
CA GLU A 77 6.33 3.45 2.28
C GLU A 77 6.26 1.96 2.65
N ALA A 78 6.22 1.11 1.62
CA ALA A 78 6.05 -0.31 1.81
C ALA A 78 6.77 -1.16 0.75
N VAL A 79 6.92 -2.45 1.03
CA VAL A 79 7.24 -3.49 0.05
C VAL A 79 6.19 -4.58 0.10
N ASP A 80 5.56 -4.87 -1.04
CA ASP A 80 4.78 -6.11 -1.23
C ASP A 80 5.74 -7.23 -1.61
N GLU A 81 5.79 -8.27 -0.78
CA GLU A 81 6.58 -9.47 -1.01
C GLU A 81 5.63 -10.64 -1.29
N ILE A 82 5.85 -11.31 -2.43
CA ILE A 82 5.23 -12.60 -2.76
C ILE A 82 6.35 -13.61 -2.88
N LYS A 83 6.31 -14.65 -2.06
CA LYS A 83 7.31 -15.72 -2.05
C LYS A 83 6.63 -17.07 -2.11
N PHE A 84 7.02 -17.91 -3.05
CA PHE A 84 6.59 -19.30 -3.09
C PHE A 84 7.30 -20.11 -2.00
N ASP A 85 6.54 -20.74 -1.11
CA ASP A 85 7.06 -21.69 -0.14
C ASP A 85 6.97 -23.12 -0.72
N GLU A 86 8.12 -23.68 -1.09
CA GLU A 86 8.23 -25.02 -1.67
C GLU A 86 7.77 -26.12 -0.70
N LEU A 87 7.87 -25.90 0.62
CA LEU A 87 7.48 -26.91 1.61
C LEU A 87 5.96 -27.05 1.72
N THR A 88 5.25 -25.93 1.61
CA THR A 88 3.78 -25.91 1.71
C THR A 88 3.09 -25.83 0.34
N GLY A 89 3.84 -25.59 -0.74
CA GLY A 89 3.34 -25.44 -2.10
C GLY A 89 2.46 -24.20 -2.29
N ARG A 90 2.63 -23.18 -1.45
CA ARG A 90 1.76 -22.00 -1.41
C ARG A 90 2.58 -20.71 -1.56
N GLU A 91 1.99 -19.70 -2.21
CA GLU A 91 2.50 -18.34 -2.16
C GLU A 91 2.20 -17.68 -0.81
N VAL A 92 3.23 -17.19 -0.16
CA VAL A 92 3.16 -16.41 1.06
C VAL A 92 3.27 -14.94 0.70
N ARG A 93 2.26 -14.16 1.07
CA ARG A 93 2.23 -12.71 0.83
C ARG A 93 2.54 -11.94 2.10
N THR A 94 3.59 -11.14 2.08
CA THR A 94 4.03 -10.32 3.21
C THR A 94 4.09 -8.85 2.83
N LEU A 95 3.39 -8.01 3.59
CA LEU A 95 3.51 -6.55 3.47
C LEU A 95 4.53 -6.03 4.47
N HIS A 96 5.62 -5.44 3.99
CA HIS A 96 6.59 -4.76 4.82
C HIS A 96 6.27 -3.26 4.87
N LEU A 97 6.04 -2.71 6.06
CA LEU A 97 5.80 -1.29 6.29
C LEU A 97 7.08 -0.64 6.82
N LEU A 98 7.45 0.52 6.26
CA LEU A 98 8.50 1.34 6.83
C LEU A 98 7.97 2.03 8.08
N PHE A 99 8.68 1.85 9.20
CA PHE A 99 8.40 2.57 10.43
C PHE A 99 8.65 4.08 10.25
N GLY A 100 7.78 4.91 10.82
CA GLY A 100 7.98 6.35 10.89
C GLY A 100 7.09 7.14 9.93
N ALA A 101 7.67 7.70 8.87
CA ALA A 101 7.05 8.76 8.08
C ALA A 101 5.69 8.35 7.50
N ASP A 102 4.68 9.20 7.76
CA ASP A 102 3.32 9.04 7.24
C ASP A 102 3.03 10.17 6.24
N HIS A 103 2.65 9.79 5.02
CA HIS A 103 2.33 10.71 3.94
C HIS A 103 0.87 11.19 3.96
N ALA A 104 0.04 10.75 4.90
CA ALA A 104 -1.34 11.22 5.05
C ALA A 104 -1.42 12.70 5.46
N ASN A 105 -0.48 13.19 6.28
CA ASN A 105 -0.49 14.54 6.85
C ASN A 105 0.46 15.48 6.09
N ARG A 106 0.22 15.66 4.78
CA ARG A 106 1.00 16.56 3.91
C ARG A 106 0.44 17.98 3.87
N SER A 107 1.23 18.92 3.36
CA SER A 107 0.81 20.31 3.17
C SER A 107 -0.18 20.44 2.00
N ALA A 108 -1.05 21.46 2.03
CA ALA A 108 -2.02 21.70 0.95
C ALA A 108 -1.39 21.88 -0.44
N ALA A 109 -0.16 22.41 -0.53
CA ALA A 109 0.58 22.51 -1.78
C ALA A 109 0.99 21.12 -2.31
N SER A 110 1.52 20.27 -1.44
CA SER A 110 1.90 18.89 -1.76
C SER A 110 0.68 18.03 -2.13
N ASP A 111 -0.46 18.27 -1.48
CA ASP A 111 -1.72 17.59 -1.78
C ASP A 111 -2.18 17.87 -3.21
N ARG A 112 -2.15 19.15 -3.63
CA ARG A 112 -2.52 19.55 -5.00
C ARG A 112 -1.63 18.87 -6.03
N GLU A 113 -0.33 18.80 -5.78
CA GLU A 113 0.64 18.18 -6.68
C GLU A 113 0.35 16.68 -6.87
N LEU A 114 0.13 15.94 -5.77
CA LEU A 114 -0.18 14.51 -5.83
C LEU A 114 -1.49 14.23 -6.57
N LEU A 115 -2.55 15.00 -6.30
CA LEU A 115 -3.83 14.86 -6.99
C LEU A 115 -3.71 15.17 -8.48
N THR A 116 -2.93 16.20 -8.85
CA THR A 116 -2.70 16.56 -10.25
C THR A 116 -1.93 15.45 -10.98
N SER A 117 -0.88 14.91 -10.35
CA SER A 117 -0.09 13.80 -10.88
C SER A 117 -0.93 12.54 -11.10
N PHE A 118 -1.82 12.21 -10.16
CA PHE A 118 -2.76 11.10 -10.31
C PHE A 118 -3.70 11.29 -11.51
N VAL A 119 -4.32 12.47 -11.65
CA VAL A 119 -5.23 12.77 -12.77
C VAL A 119 -4.50 12.69 -14.13
N ALA A 120 -3.27 13.20 -14.20
CA ALA A 120 -2.45 13.10 -15.41
C ALA A 120 -2.21 11.63 -15.79
N GLY A 121 -1.75 10.81 -14.84
CA GLY A 121 -1.51 9.38 -15.09
C GLY A 121 -2.77 8.58 -15.46
N ALA A 122 -3.94 8.98 -14.95
CA ALA A 122 -5.22 8.36 -15.32
C ALA A 122 -5.69 8.77 -16.73
N SER A 123 -5.31 9.97 -17.19
CA SER A 123 -5.72 10.53 -18.48
C SER A 123 -4.88 10.02 -19.66
N ASP A 124 -3.67 9.52 -19.38
CA ASP A 124 -2.76 8.95 -20.39
C ASP A 124 -3.04 7.47 -20.71
N GLY A 125 -4.07 6.86 -20.11
CA GLY A 125 -4.58 5.54 -20.51
C GLY A 125 -5.28 5.59 -21.87
N PRO A 126 -5.35 4.47 -22.63
CA PRO A 126 -6.08 4.45 -23.90
C PRO A 126 -7.50 4.94 -23.66
N ALA A 127 -7.87 6.03 -24.34
CA ALA A 127 -9.13 6.75 -24.17
C ALA A 127 -10.30 5.78 -23.98
N SER A 128 -10.78 5.67 -22.74
CA SER A 128 -12.02 4.94 -22.46
C SER A 128 -13.18 5.82 -22.94
N PRO A 129 -14.07 5.34 -23.82
CA PRO A 129 -15.14 6.13 -24.43
C PRO A 129 -16.30 6.41 -23.46
N LEU A 130 -16.09 6.31 -22.14
CA LEU A 130 -17.16 6.42 -21.13
C LEU A 130 -17.51 7.86 -20.75
N PHE A 131 -16.83 8.86 -21.32
CA PHE A 131 -17.12 10.27 -21.10
C PHE A 131 -17.18 11.06 -22.42
N SER A 132 -17.83 10.49 -23.45
CA SER A 132 -18.24 11.21 -24.66
C SER A 132 -19.75 11.46 -24.66
#